data_AF-A0A179BNM6-F1
#
_entry.id   AF-A0A179BNM6-F1
#
_cell.length_a   1.000
_cell.length_b   1.000
_cell.length_c   1.000
_cell.angle_alpha   90.00
_cell.angle_beta   90.00
_cell.angle_gamma   90.00
#
_symmetry.space_group_name_H-M   'P 1'
#
loop_
_entity.id
_entity.type
_entity.pdbx_description
1 polymer ?
#
loop_
_entity_poly.entity_id
_entity_poly.type
_entity_poly.pdbx_seq_one_letter_code
_entity_poly.pdbx_strand_id
1 'polypeptide(L)'
;MSIDADNMSEEEIWKMLAVDGESVDVEGYFICFDEHDGIVWYTNCYGVDGAITNTEPRDEAKKAVLSFIKNVRAGRDYGPIP
;
A
#
# COMPACT_ATOMS: atom_id res chain seq x y z
N MET A 1 -11.55 8.78 -3.53
CA MET A 1 -12.06 8.60 -2.16
C MET A 1 -11.44 7.30 -1.71
N SER A 2 -10.62 7.31 -0.67
CA SER A 2 -9.95 6.10 -0.18
C SER A 2 -10.85 5.33 0.78
N ILE A 3 -10.61 4.03 0.86
CA ILE A 3 -11.29 3.11 1.77
C ILE A 3 -10.45 3.00 3.05
N ASP A 4 -11.05 3.28 4.21
CA ASP A 4 -10.46 2.97 5.51
C ASP A 4 -10.34 1.45 5.67
N ALA A 5 -9.10 0.97 5.78
CA ALA A 5 -8.75 -0.44 5.78
C ALA A 5 -7.99 -0.87 7.04
N ASP A 6 -8.04 -0.09 8.12
CA ASP A 6 -7.33 -0.39 9.38
C ASP A 6 -7.68 -1.77 9.93
N ASN A 7 -8.96 -2.17 9.79
CA ASN A 7 -9.48 -3.46 10.29
C ASN A 7 -9.59 -4.56 9.23
N MET A 8 -9.14 -4.33 7.99
CA MET A 8 -9.25 -5.31 6.90
C MET A 8 -8.08 -6.31 6.92
N SER A 9 -8.26 -7.53 6.42
CA SER A 9 -7.13 -8.42 6.19
C SER A 9 -6.25 -7.91 5.03
N GLU A 10 -4.97 -8.31 5.00
CA GLU A 10 -4.07 -7.88 3.93
C GLU A 10 -4.51 -8.41 2.54
N GLU A 11 -5.19 -9.56 2.51
CA GLU A 11 -5.77 -10.11 1.27
C GLU A 11 -6.96 -9.28 0.76
N GLU A 12 -7.80 -8.78 1.66
CA GLU A 12 -8.89 -7.86 1.28
C GLU A 12 -8.33 -6.53 0.77
N ILE A 13 -7.27 -6.01 1.41
CA ILE A 13 -6.58 -4.80 0.94
C ILE A 13 -5.99 -5.01 -0.45
N TRP A 14 -5.30 -6.14 -0.69
CA TRP A 14 -4.76 -6.44 -2.01
C TRP A 14 -5.85 -6.53 -3.07
N LYS A 15 -7.00 -7.10 -2.74
CA LYS A 15 -8.15 -7.14 -3.65
C LYS A 15 -8.62 -5.73 -4.02
N MET A 16 -8.81 -4.85 -3.02
CA MET A 16 -9.21 -3.46 -3.27
C MET A 16 -8.21 -2.75 -4.19
N LEU A 17 -6.91 -2.85 -3.88
CA LEU A 17 -5.84 -2.19 -4.62
C LEU A 17 -5.72 -2.71 -6.06
N ALA A 18 -5.58 -4.03 -6.23
CA ALA A 18 -5.16 -4.60 -7.50
C ALA A 18 -6.31 -5.10 -8.36
N VAL A 19 -7.45 -5.46 -7.79
CA VAL A 19 -8.60 -6.00 -8.54
C VAL A 19 -9.64 -4.92 -8.76
N ASP A 20 -9.98 -4.19 -7.70
CA ASP A 20 -11.03 -3.17 -7.76
C ASP A 20 -10.48 -1.80 -8.18
N GLY A 21 -9.14 -1.63 -8.21
CA GLY A 21 -8.46 -0.40 -8.61
C GLY A 21 -8.65 0.75 -7.62
N GLU A 22 -9.04 0.43 -6.39
CA GLU A 22 -9.32 1.38 -5.32
C GLU A 22 -8.04 1.79 -4.60
N SER A 23 -8.05 2.98 -4.01
CA SER A 23 -7.04 3.40 -3.03
C SER A 23 -7.51 3.08 -1.61
N VAL A 24 -6.59 2.73 -0.72
CA VAL A 24 -6.91 2.44 0.70
C VAL A 24 -6.11 3.33 1.65
N ASP A 25 -6.68 3.59 2.82
CA ASP A 25 -5.97 4.16 3.96
C ASP A 25 -5.71 3.06 5.00
N VAL A 26 -4.47 2.94 5.47
CA VAL A 26 -4.07 1.99 6.53
C VAL A 26 -3.15 2.70 7.52
N GLU A 27 -3.58 2.88 8.76
CA GLU A 27 -2.84 3.52 9.85
C GLU A 27 -2.30 4.91 9.45
N GLY A 28 -3.09 5.67 8.68
CA GLY A 28 -2.70 6.97 8.15
C GLY A 28 -1.79 6.95 6.92
N TYR A 29 -1.52 5.77 6.34
CA TYR A 29 -0.90 5.63 5.02
C TYR A 29 -1.95 5.51 3.94
N PHE A 30 -1.95 6.45 2.98
CA PHE A 30 -2.71 6.31 1.74
C PHE A 30 -1.92 5.42 0.79
N ILE A 31 -2.56 4.43 0.15
CA ILE A 31 -1.92 3.44 -0.71
C ILE A 31 -2.74 3.28 -2.00
N CYS A 32 -2.08 3.25 -3.15
CA CYS A 32 -2.70 2.85 -4.42
C CYS A 32 -1.76 1.98 -5.26
N PHE A 33 -2.34 1.14 -6.12
CA PHE A 33 -1.59 0.28 -7.03
C PHE A 33 -1.80 0.73 -8.47
N ASP A 34 -0.69 1.01 -9.15
CA ASP A 34 -0.64 1.28 -10.57
C ASP A 34 -0.40 -0.04 -11.32
N GLU A 35 -1.46 -0.60 -11.92
CA GLU A 35 -1.36 -1.85 -12.67
C GLU A 35 -0.56 -1.71 -13.97
N HIS A 36 -0.47 -0.51 -14.55
CA HIS A 36 0.23 -0.30 -15.82
C HIS A 36 1.74 -0.44 -15.64
N ASP A 37 2.27 0.18 -14.58
CA ASP A 37 3.70 0.15 -14.27
C ASP A 37 4.05 -0.90 -13.20
N GLY A 38 3.03 -1.57 -12.66
CA GLY A 38 3.15 -2.52 -11.55
C GLY A 38 3.61 -1.87 -10.24
N ILE A 39 3.53 -0.55 -10.09
CA ILE A 39 4.09 0.21 -8.96
C ILE A 39 3.05 0.37 -7.85
N VAL A 40 3.49 0.31 -6.60
CA VAL A 40 2.66 0.70 -5.45
C VAL A 40 3.06 2.09 -5.00
N TRP A 41 2.16 3.05 -5.08
CA TRP A 41 2.36 4.39 -4.55
C TRP A 41 1.79 4.47 -3.15
N TYR A 42 2.43 5.25 -2.29
CA TYR A 42 1.90 5.55 -0.97
C TYR A 42 2.21 6.98 -0.54
N THR A 43 1.38 7.53 0.33
CA THR A 43 1.66 8.74 1.11
C THR A 43 1.64 8.34 2.57
N ASN A 44 2.74 8.58 3.31
CA ASN A 44 2.81 8.22 4.72
C ASN A 44 1.99 9.15 5.61
N CYS A 45 1.89 8.83 6.91
CA CYS A 45 1.13 9.61 7.90
C CYS A 45 1.64 11.05 8.11
N TYR A 46 2.82 11.39 7.57
CA TYR A 46 3.38 12.74 7.57
C TYR A 46 3.14 13.51 6.26
N GLY A 47 2.43 12.91 5.30
CA GLY A 47 2.17 13.53 4.00
C GLY A 47 3.33 13.42 3.01
N VAL A 48 4.27 12.49 3.23
CA VAL A 48 5.40 12.26 2.31
C VAL A 48 5.06 11.13 1.35
N ASP A 49 5.19 11.42 0.06
CA ASP A 49 4.98 10.45 -1.01
C ASP A 49 6.17 9.49 -1.18
N GLY A 50 5.87 8.24 -1.50
CA GLY A 50 6.83 7.20 -1.79
C GLY A 50 6.28 6.16 -2.76
N ALA A 51 7.18 5.28 -3.23
CA ALA A 51 6.84 4.21 -4.15
C ALA A 51 7.55 2.92 -3.75
N ILE A 52 6.88 1.79 -3.98
CA ILE A 52 7.46 0.45 -3.95
C ILE A 52 7.58 0.01 -5.41
N THR A 53 8.82 -0.11 -5.87
CA THR A 53 9.17 -0.45 -7.26
C THR A 53 9.72 -1.90 -7.35
N ASN A 54 10.02 -2.37 -8.56
CA ASN A 54 10.47 -3.75 -8.83
C ASN A 54 9.47 -4.83 -8.41
N THR A 55 8.21 -4.52 -8.61
CA THR A 55 7.05 -5.30 -8.18
C THR A 55 6.47 -6.15 -9.33
N GLU A 56 7.24 -6.34 -10.41
CA GLU A 56 6.90 -7.27 -11.48
C GLU A 56 7.64 -8.62 -11.32
N PRO A 57 6.96 -9.76 -11.53
CA PRO A 57 5.56 -9.93 -11.93
C PRO A 57 4.56 -9.60 -10.80
N ARG A 58 3.25 -9.48 -11.10
CA ARG A 58 2.16 -9.11 -10.17
C ARG A 58 2.17 -9.85 -8.80
N ASP A 59 2.69 -11.07 -8.75
CA ASP A 59 2.86 -11.80 -7.49
C ASP A 59 3.92 -11.17 -6.56
N GLU A 60 4.97 -10.56 -7.10
CA GLU A 60 5.96 -9.79 -6.35
C GLU A 60 5.36 -8.45 -5.88
N ALA A 61 4.52 -7.78 -6.69
CA ALA A 61 3.71 -6.64 -6.25
C ALA A 61 2.87 -7.01 -5.02
N LYS A 62 2.14 -8.12 -5.10
CA LYS A 62 1.33 -8.63 -3.99
C LYS A 62 2.18 -8.81 -2.74
N LYS A 63 3.29 -9.55 -2.82
CA LYS A 63 4.18 -9.78 -1.66
C LYS A 63 4.69 -8.47 -1.05
N ALA A 64 5.10 -7.52 -1.90
CA ALA A 64 5.62 -6.23 -1.46
C ALA A 64 4.54 -5.41 -0.74
N VAL A 65 3.32 -5.33 -1.29
CA VAL A 65 2.17 -4.67 -0.64
C VAL A 65 1.84 -5.32 0.69
N LEU A 66 1.71 -6.65 0.74
CA LEU A 66 1.38 -7.36 1.98
C LEU A 66 2.47 -7.15 3.05
N SER A 67 3.74 -7.17 2.65
CA SER A 67 4.86 -6.89 3.57
C SER A 67 4.84 -5.45 4.06
N PHE A 68 4.54 -4.50 3.19
CA PHE A 68 4.42 -3.09 3.52
C PHE A 68 3.31 -2.85 4.55
N ILE A 69 2.09 -3.34 4.28
CA ILE A 69 0.94 -3.24 5.19
C ILE A 69 1.27 -3.83 6.56
N LYS A 70 1.91 -5.01 6.60
CA LYS A 70 2.33 -5.64 7.85
C LYS A 70 3.31 -4.78 8.65
N ASN A 71 4.25 -4.14 7.96
CA ASN A 71 5.20 -3.26 8.63
C ASN A 71 4.52 -1.98 9.16
N VAL A 72 3.65 -1.37 8.37
CA VAL A 72 2.85 -0.20 8.78
C VAL A 72 2.05 -0.52 10.05
N ARG A 73 1.31 -1.65 10.07
CA ARG A 73 0.57 -2.11 11.25
C ARG A 73 1.43 -2.46 12.45
N ALA A 74 2.69 -2.85 12.22
CA ALA A 74 3.65 -3.08 13.29
C ALA A 74 4.25 -1.77 13.85
N GLY A 75 3.77 -0.61 13.40
CA GLY A 75 4.28 0.71 13.78
C GLY A 75 5.67 1.00 13.20
N ARG A 76 6.04 0.35 12.09
CA ARG A 76 7.29 0.65 11.39
C ARG A 76 7.01 1.72 10.35
N ASP A 77 7.67 2.86 10.53
CA ASP A 77 7.56 3.96 9.58
C ASP A 77 8.28 3.61 8.26
N TYR A 78 7.58 3.84 7.16
CA TYR A 78 8.13 3.76 5.82
C TYR A 78 8.23 5.17 5.23
N GLY A 79 9.46 5.52 4.83
CA GLY A 79 9.80 6.84 4.32
C GLY A 79 10.46 7.74 5.37
N PRO A 80 10.84 8.97 4.97
CA PRO A 80 11.43 9.93 5.89
C PRO A 80 10.39 10.39 6.92
N ILE A 81 10.88 10.52 8.17
CA ILE A 81 10.18 11.19 9.25
C ILE A 81 10.64 12.65 9.22
N PRO A 82 9.74 13.65 9.27
CA PRO A 82 10.11 15.06 9.32
C PRO A 82 11.05 15.42 10.46
#